data_AF-A0AAV7XT76-F1
#
_entry.id   AF-A0AAV7XT76-F1
#
_cell.length_a   1.000
_cell.length_b   1.000
_cell.length_c   1.000
_cell.angle_alpha   90.00
_cell.angle_beta   90.00
_cell.angle_gamma   90.00
#
_symmetry.space_group_name_H-M   'P 1'
#
loop_
_entity.id
_entity.type
_entity.pdbx_description
1 polymer ?
#
loop_
_entity_poly.entity_id
_entity_poly.type
_entity_poly.pdbx_seq_one_letter_code
_entity_poly.pdbx_strand_id
1 'polypeptide(L)'
;MAKKKKTGKNANKEKISLVFDPSARRDFLKGFHKRKVQRKEKFKEDLKQMMKTERKKIKANAKGTYKTLVVSHRPCPEVEHLLNEEHDLGSHSVEIKELSTQSLAEDNNWIGENRSTYGREEEEEGEESEEEVESDSELPGMDLKVKPVKKPKVTKEESSTKPVTNPLVGKKEFKTAKELKKVIKKQSSKQVKKSKVYQMKSKLDRSDCRKKSMKANNRLSKIKESSKKGKRSKKLKEKKRVIAARTKN
;
A
#
# COMPACT_ATOMS: atom_id res chain seq x y z
N MET A 1 21.51 13.15 52.52
CA MET A 1 20.31 13.12 53.40
C MET A 1 19.05 12.94 52.55
N ALA A 2 18.41 11.78 52.63
CA ALA A 2 17.23 11.44 51.82
C ALA A 2 15.96 12.09 52.40
N LYS A 3 15.24 12.86 51.58
CA LYS A 3 13.95 13.45 51.97
C LYS A 3 12.89 12.34 52.09
N LYS A 4 12.52 12.01 53.33
CA LYS A 4 11.45 11.06 53.67
C LYS A 4 10.12 11.55 53.08
N LYS A 5 9.54 10.80 52.12
CA LYS A 5 8.20 11.08 51.59
C LYS A 5 7.21 11.01 52.75
N LYS A 6 6.51 12.12 53.02
CA LYS A 6 5.41 12.16 53.99
C LYS A 6 4.25 11.30 53.48
N THR A 7 4.23 10.03 53.85
CA THR A 7 3.00 9.24 53.86
C THR A 7 2.18 9.69 55.06
N GLY A 8 1.28 10.64 54.84
CA GLY A 8 0.44 11.14 55.92
C GLY A 8 -0.65 12.04 55.41
N LYS A 9 -1.87 11.50 55.40
CA LYS A 9 -3.04 11.99 56.14
C LYS A 9 -4.30 11.52 55.40
N ASN A 10 -4.97 10.52 55.98
CA ASN A 10 -6.36 10.20 55.68
C ASN A 10 -7.22 11.34 56.23
N ALA A 11 -7.13 12.52 55.63
CA ALA A 11 -8.03 13.63 55.94
C ALA A 11 -9.39 13.29 55.34
N ASN A 12 -10.35 12.97 56.21
CA ASN A 12 -11.80 12.93 56.00
C ASN A 12 -12.22 13.03 54.52
N LYS A 13 -12.16 11.91 53.79
CA LYS A 13 -12.79 11.84 52.47
C LYS A 13 -14.29 11.86 52.71
N GLU A 14 -14.95 12.93 52.29
CA GLU A 14 -16.40 13.00 52.27
C GLU A 14 -16.95 11.77 51.55
N LYS A 15 -18.05 11.22 52.07
CA LYS A 15 -18.68 10.04 51.47
C LYS A 15 -19.16 10.43 50.06
N ILE A 16 -18.53 9.88 49.04
CA ILE A 16 -18.93 10.10 47.64
C ILE A 16 -20.20 9.28 47.39
N SER A 17 -21.36 9.95 47.34
CA SER A 17 -22.61 9.31 46.95
C SER A 17 -22.63 9.12 45.43
N LEU A 18 -22.58 7.87 44.98
CA LEU A 18 -22.71 7.54 43.56
C LEU A 18 -24.19 7.52 43.18
N VAL A 19 -24.75 8.70 42.91
CA VAL A 19 -26.13 8.85 42.44
C VAL A 19 -26.15 8.71 40.93
N PHE A 20 -26.96 7.78 40.43
CA PHE A 20 -27.05 7.52 39.00
C PHE A 20 -27.99 8.54 38.35
N ASP A 21 -27.49 9.32 37.39
CA ASP A 21 -28.35 10.22 36.62
C ASP A 21 -29.33 9.40 35.76
N PRO A 22 -30.65 9.46 36.01
CA PRO A 22 -31.62 8.63 35.31
C PRO A 22 -31.73 9.00 33.82
N SER A 23 -31.41 10.24 33.45
CA SER A 23 -31.28 10.70 32.06
C SER A 23 -30.11 10.00 31.36
N ALA A 24 -28.90 10.09 31.94
CA ALA A 24 -27.70 9.43 31.42
C ALA A 24 -27.87 7.91 31.35
N ARG A 25 -28.57 7.29 32.32
CA ARG A 25 -28.94 5.86 32.28
C ARG A 25 -29.81 5.53 31.07
N ARG A 26 -30.85 6.32 30.83
CA ARG A 26 -31.76 6.11 29.70
C ARG A 26 -31.03 6.25 28.36
N ASP A 27 -30.16 7.25 28.23
CA ASP A 27 -29.32 7.43 27.03
C ASP A 27 -28.30 6.31 26.86
N PHE A 28 -27.70 5.83 27.96
CA PHE A 28 -26.79 4.70 27.91
C PHE A 28 -27.50 3.43 27.45
N LEU A 29 -28.67 3.12 28.03
CA LEU A 29 -29.42 1.90 27.72
C LEU A 29 -30.10 1.95 26.34
N LYS A 30 -30.65 3.09 25.91
CA LYS A 30 -31.35 3.21 24.62
C LYS A 30 -30.44 3.69 23.48
N GLY A 31 -29.29 4.28 23.79
CA GLY A 31 -28.39 4.92 22.82
C GLY A 31 -27.45 3.99 22.04
N PHE A 32 -27.68 2.68 22.01
CA PHE A 32 -26.81 1.74 21.28
C PHE A 32 -26.68 2.08 19.79
N HIS A 33 -27.78 2.48 19.13
CA HIS A 33 -27.73 2.91 17.73
C HIS A 33 -26.87 4.17 17.57
N LYS A 34 -27.06 5.18 18.44
CA LYS A 34 -26.26 6.41 18.46
C LYS A 34 -24.76 6.08 18.59
N ARG A 35 -24.37 5.25 19.57
CA ARG A 35 -22.98 4.80 19.76
C ARG A 35 -22.44 4.01 18.56
N LYS A 36 -23.28 3.20 17.91
CA LYS A 36 -22.88 2.45 16.70
C LYS A 36 -22.63 3.37 15.52
N VAL A 37 -23.42 4.43 15.37
CA VAL A 37 -23.22 5.47 14.34
C VAL A 37 -21.95 6.27 14.64
N GLN A 38 -21.79 6.77 15.86
CA GLN A 38 -20.58 7.49 16.29
C GLN A 38 -19.30 6.68 16.07
N ARG A 39 -19.28 5.39 16.44
CA ARG A 39 -18.12 4.51 16.17
C ARG A 39 -17.80 4.40 14.68
N LYS A 40 -18.82 4.33 13.81
CA LYS A 40 -18.62 4.29 12.35
C LYS A 40 -18.10 5.61 11.81
N GLU A 41 -18.59 6.73 12.33
CA GLU A 41 -18.15 8.08 11.95
C GLU A 41 -16.70 8.31 12.37
N LYS A 42 -16.37 8.04 13.64
CA LYS A 42 -15.00 8.08 14.15
C LYS A 42 -14.05 7.25 13.29
N PHE A 43 -14.41 6.01 12.95
CA PHE A 43 -13.59 5.18 12.06
C PHE A 43 -13.38 5.80 10.67
N LYS A 44 -14.40 6.44 10.09
CA LYS A 44 -14.26 7.14 8.79
C LYS A 44 -13.34 8.36 8.90
N GLU A 45 -13.44 9.11 10.00
CA GLU A 45 -12.60 10.27 10.29
C GLU A 45 -11.15 9.87 10.50
N ASP A 46 -10.89 8.87 11.34
CA ASP A 46 -9.57 8.31 11.58
C ASP A 46 -8.93 7.83 10.26
N LEU A 47 -9.69 7.11 9.43
CA LEU A 47 -9.23 6.67 8.11
C LEU A 47 -8.87 7.87 7.20
N LYS A 48 -9.67 8.95 7.24
CA LYS A 48 -9.39 10.18 6.47
C LYS A 48 -8.15 10.89 6.97
N GLN A 49 -7.93 10.96 8.30
CA GLN A 49 -6.72 11.52 8.88
C GLN A 49 -5.48 10.70 8.50
N MET A 50 -5.54 9.37 8.62
CA MET A 50 -4.47 8.48 8.18
C MET A 50 -4.17 8.66 6.68
N MET A 51 -5.17 8.81 5.83
CA MET A 51 -4.94 9.10 4.40
C MET A 51 -4.25 10.44 4.16
N LYS A 52 -4.52 11.46 4.98
CA LYS A 52 -3.85 12.76 4.88
C LYS A 52 -2.38 12.67 5.32
N THR A 53 -2.10 12.00 6.43
CA THR A 53 -0.73 11.83 6.94
C THR A 53 0.11 10.98 5.99
N GLU A 54 -0.44 9.89 5.46
CA GLU A 54 0.24 9.05 4.45
C GLU A 54 0.55 9.84 3.17
N ARG A 55 -0.39 10.66 2.67
CA ARG A 55 -0.14 11.53 1.52
C ARG A 55 0.97 12.54 1.79
N LYS A 56 1.00 13.15 2.97
CA LYS A 56 2.07 14.07 3.39
C LYS A 56 3.42 13.35 3.42
N LYS A 57 3.47 12.14 4.00
CA LYS A 57 4.67 11.31 4.07
C LYS A 57 5.20 10.95 2.69
N ILE A 58 4.35 10.45 1.80
CA ILE A 58 4.75 10.09 0.43
C ILE A 58 5.22 11.30 -0.36
N LYS A 59 4.58 12.47 -0.18
CA LYS A 59 5.02 13.72 -0.81
C LYS A 59 6.40 14.17 -0.30
N ALA A 60 6.63 14.08 1.01
CA ALA A 60 7.94 14.38 1.60
C ALA A 60 9.02 13.44 1.07
N ASN A 61 8.74 12.13 1.02
CA ASN A 61 9.65 11.14 0.44
C ASN A 61 9.95 11.43 -1.03
N ALA A 62 8.94 11.70 -1.85
CA ALA A 62 9.13 12.01 -3.27
C ALA A 62 9.94 13.30 -3.50
N LYS A 63 9.81 14.30 -2.62
CA LYS A 63 10.67 15.50 -2.63
C LYS A 63 12.11 15.15 -2.27
N GLY A 64 12.31 14.31 -1.25
CA GLY A 64 13.63 13.81 -0.85
C GLY A 64 14.32 13.06 -2.00
N THR A 65 13.61 12.11 -2.63
CA THR A 65 14.15 11.35 -3.77
C THR A 65 14.44 12.24 -4.98
N TYR A 66 13.64 13.28 -5.21
CA TYR A 66 13.94 14.27 -6.25
C TYR A 66 15.21 15.06 -5.94
N LYS A 67 15.38 15.50 -4.68
CA LYS A 67 16.58 16.23 -4.24
C LYS A 67 17.84 15.37 -4.41
N THR A 68 17.79 14.09 -4.04
CA THR A 68 18.94 13.18 -4.27
C THR A 68 19.18 12.96 -5.76
N LEU A 69 18.16 12.59 -6.54
CA LEU A 69 18.34 12.28 -7.95
C LEU A 69 18.75 13.49 -8.82
N VAL A 70 18.30 14.69 -8.49
CA VAL A 70 18.53 15.87 -9.34
C VAL A 70 19.55 16.83 -8.75
N VAL A 71 19.45 17.14 -7.46
CA VAL A 71 20.27 18.20 -6.87
C VAL A 71 21.66 17.68 -6.53
N SER A 72 21.78 16.45 -6.04
CA SER A 72 23.11 15.89 -5.73
C SER A 72 23.91 15.46 -6.96
N HIS A 73 23.28 15.33 -8.13
CA HIS A 73 23.96 15.02 -9.39
C HIS A 73 24.29 16.28 -10.22
N ARG A 74 24.05 17.49 -9.69
CA ARG A 74 24.52 18.71 -10.37
C ARG A 74 26.00 18.90 -10.06
N PRO A 75 26.85 19.18 -11.06
CA PRO A 75 28.25 19.49 -10.81
C PRO A 75 28.35 20.72 -9.91
N CYS A 76 29.31 20.67 -8.98
CA CYS A 76 29.57 21.78 -8.07
C CYS A 76 30.52 22.75 -8.78
N PRO A 77 30.11 24.00 -9.07
CA PRO A 77 30.88 24.90 -9.92
C PRO A 77 32.30 25.19 -9.40
N GLU A 78 32.49 25.18 -8.08
CA GLU A 78 33.82 25.36 -7.45
C GLU A 78 34.79 24.22 -7.76
N VAL A 79 34.29 23.00 -7.97
CA VAL A 79 35.11 21.79 -8.20
C VAL A 79 35.11 21.37 -9.68
N GLU A 80 34.15 21.86 -10.45
CA GLU A 80 34.02 21.56 -11.89
C GLU A 80 35.23 22.05 -12.68
N HIS A 81 35.82 23.19 -12.31
CA HIS A 81 37.05 23.69 -12.93
C HIS A 81 38.25 22.75 -12.69
N LEU A 82 38.36 22.17 -11.50
CA LEU A 82 39.44 21.24 -11.12
C LEU A 82 39.36 19.88 -11.85
N LEU A 83 38.17 19.51 -12.34
CA LEU A 83 37.98 18.28 -13.12
C LEU A 83 38.40 18.44 -14.59
N ASN A 84 38.53 19.67 -15.09
CA ASN A 84 38.84 19.97 -16.49
C ASN A 84 40.27 20.45 -16.72
N GLU A 85 40.98 20.88 -15.66
CA GLU A 85 42.35 21.39 -15.76
C GLU A 85 43.40 20.29 -15.51
N GLU A 86 44.36 20.19 -16.42
CA GLU A 86 45.60 19.44 -16.19
C GLU A 86 46.53 20.32 -15.34
N HIS A 87 46.82 19.87 -14.11
CA HIS A 87 47.70 20.61 -13.21
C HIS A 87 49.14 20.17 -13.41
N ASP A 88 49.95 21.03 -14.02
CA ASP A 88 51.38 20.83 -14.19
C ASP A 88 52.14 21.22 -12.90
N LEU A 89 52.73 20.24 -12.23
CA LEU A 89 53.54 20.42 -11.02
C LEU A 89 55.03 20.60 -11.34
N GLY A 90 55.39 20.79 -12.61
CA GLY A 90 56.76 21.01 -13.10
C GLY A 90 57.58 19.73 -13.23
N SER A 91 57.33 18.72 -12.40
CA SER A 91 57.93 17.38 -12.53
C SER A 91 57.01 16.35 -13.18
N HIS A 92 55.69 16.55 -13.08
CA HIS A 92 54.67 15.65 -13.63
C HIS A 92 53.32 16.38 -13.65
N SER A 93 52.53 16.11 -14.68
CA SER A 93 51.15 16.58 -14.78
C SER A 93 50.20 15.62 -14.08
N VAL A 94 49.24 16.15 -13.35
CA VAL A 94 48.18 15.38 -12.70
C VAL A 94 46.82 15.85 -13.20
N GLU A 95 45.98 14.89 -13.60
CA GLU A 95 44.60 15.13 -14.01
C GLU A 95 43.64 14.47 -13.02
N ILE A 96 42.64 15.22 -12.55
CA ILE A 96 41.66 14.73 -11.58
C ILE A 96 40.46 14.17 -12.34
N LYS A 97 40.45 12.86 -12.58
CA LYS A 97 39.34 12.12 -13.21
C LYS A 97 38.65 11.16 -12.23
N GLU A 98 37.33 10.99 -12.37
CA GLU A 98 36.61 9.92 -11.67
C GLU A 98 36.95 8.55 -12.30
N LEU A 99 37.80 7.78 -11.63
CA LEU A 99 38.13 6.42 -12.06
C LEU A 99 37.08 5.41 -11.59
N SER A 100 36.37 4.80 -12.53
CA SER A 100 35.53 3.63 -12.26
C SER A 100 36.41 2.41 -11.99
N THR A 101 36.03 1.56 -11.02
CA THR A 101 36.70 0.29 -10.73
C THR A 101 36.77 -0.63 -11.96
N GLN A 102 35.83 -0.49 -12.89
CA GLN A 102 35.82 -1.23 -14.16
C GLN A 102 36.92 -0.74 -15.11
N SER A 103 37.07 0.57 -15.30
CA SER A 103 38.12 1.13 -16.15
C SER A 103 39.52 0.84 -15.59
N LEU A 104 39.71 0.94 -14.28
CA LEU A 104 40.95 0.53 -13.61
C LEU A 104 41.27 -0.97 -13.80
N ALA A 105 40.24 -1.82 -13.86
CA ALA A 105 40.42 -3.25 -14.06
C ALA A 105 40.80 -3.59 -15.51
N GLU A 106 40.22 -2.88 -16.48
CA GLU A 106 40.56 -2.98 -17.90
C GLU A 106 42.02 -2.58 -18.15
N ASP A 107 42.46 -1.46 -17.56
CA ASP A 107 43.81 -0.91 -17.80
C ASP A 107 44.93 -1.68 -17.08
N ASN A 108 44.64 -2.27 -15.91
CA ASN A 108 45.66 -2.93 -15.07
C ASN A 108 45.59 -4.46 -15.08
N ASN A 109 44.90 -5.07 -16.05
CA ASN A 109 44.64 -6.52 -16.09
C ASN A 109 44.12 -7.06 -14.74
N TRP A 110 43.34 -6.26 -14.01
CA TRP A 110 42.81 -6.67 -12.72
C TRP A 110 41.72 -7.70 -12.99
N ILE A 111 41.83 -8.88 -12.36
CA ILE A 111 40.70 -9.82 -12.28
C ILE A 111 39.58 -9.05 -11.60
N GLY A 112 38.58 -8.61 -12.38
CA GLY A 112 37.53 -7.70 -11.94
C GLY A 112 36.69 -8.26 -10.77
N GLU A 113 35.61 -7.57 -10.43
CA GLU A 113 34.73 -8.00 -9.33
C GLU A 113 34.33 -9.48 -9.47
N ASN A 114 34.69 -10.31 -8.48
CA ASN A 114 34.32 -11.72 -8.43
C ASN A 114 32.80 -11.84 -8.24
N ARG A 115 32.06 -11.90 -9.36
CA ARG A 115 30.60 -12.06 -9.35
C ARG A 115 30.27 -13.52 -9.58
N SER A 116 29.60 -14.13 -8.59
CA SER A 116 29.02 -15.46 -8.75
C SER A 116 27.96 -15.44 -9.86
N THR A 117 28.03 -16.40 -10.77
CA THR A 117 27.09 -16.57 -11.90
C THR A 117 25.65 -16.83 -11.45
N TYR A 118 25.41 -17.23 -10.20
CA TYR A 118 24.09 -17.59 -9.66
C TYR A 118 23.11 -16.43 -9.37
N GLY A 119 23.36 -15.22 -9.89
CA GLY A 119 22.50 -14.05 -9.66
C GLY A 119 22.33 -13.13 -10.86
N ARG A 120 22.82 -13.52 -12.05
CA ARG A 120 22.48 -12.85 -13.30
C ARG A 120 21.20 -13.49 -13.80
N GLU A 121 20.06 -12.91 -13.44
CA GLU A 121 18.85 -13.07 -14.25
C GLU A 121 19.19 -12.46 -15.61
N GLU A 122 19.59 -13.32 -16.54
CA GLU A 122 19.64 -12.99 -17.95
C GLU A 122 18.24 -12.54 -18.35
N GLU A 123 18.14 -11.27 -18.75
CA GLU A 123 17.04 -10.80 -19.58
C GLU A 123 17.19 -11.49 -20.94
N GLU A 124 16.80 -12.76 -21.03
CA GLU A 124 16.46 -13.42 -22.29
C GLU A 124 14.94 -13.58 -22.36
N GLU A 125 14.37 -12.99 -23.41
CA GLU A 125 13.03 -13.27 -23.89
C GLU A 125 13.00 -14.72 -24.42
N GLY A 126 12.05 -15.55 -23.97
CA GLY A 126 11.68 -16.75 -24.71
C GLY A 126 11.32 -17.99 -23.88
N GLU A 127 10.06 -18.39 -24.04
CA GLU A 127 9.56 -19.78 -24.01
C GLU A 127 9.41 -20.52 -22.67
N GLU A 128 8.14 -20.51 -22.27
CA GLU A 128 7.43 -21.51 -21.48
C GLU A 128 7.72 -22.93 -21.99
N SER A 129 8.32 -23.78 -21.15
CA SER A 129 8.30 -25.23 -21.32
C SER A 129 8.04 -25.88 -19.97
N GLU A 130 6.83 -26.41 -19.85
CA GLU A 130 6.43 -27.37 -18.82
C GLU A 130 7.21 -28.66 -19.05
N GLU A 131 7.83 -29.23 -18.01
CA GLU A 131 8.08 -30.67 -17.98
C GLU A 131 8.10 -31.17 -16.53
N GLU A 132 7.10 -32.00 -16.23
CA GLU A 132 6.94 -32.78 -15.02
C GLU A 132 8.03 -33.84 -14.94
N VAL A 133 8.67 -33.99 -13.78
CA VAL A 133 9.41 -35.22 -13.46
C VAL A 133 8.88 -35.79 -12.17
N GLU A 134 8.04 -36.79 -12.38
CA GLU A 134 7.52 -37.74 -11.41
C GLU A 134 8.65 -38.68 -10.97
N SER A 135 8.93 -38.73 -9.66
CA SER A 135 9.71 -39.84 -9.09
C SER A 135 9.02 -40.34 -7.83
N ASP A 136 8.41 -41.50 -8.02
CA ASP A 136 7.61 -42.28 -7.10
C ASP A 136 8.50 -43.06 -6.12
N SER A 137 8.25 -42.91 -4.81
CA SER A 137 8.72 -43.81 -3.74
C SER A 137 7.92 -43.54 -2.45
N GLU A 138 6.61 -43.82 -2.46
CA GLU A 138 5.76 -43.71 -1.28
C GLU A 138 5.94 -44.91 -0.33
N LEU A 139 6.68 -44.69 0.76
CA LEU A 139 6.67 -45.59 1.92
C LEU A 139 5.45 -45.27 2.80
N PRO A 140 4.55 -46.24 3.07
CA PRO A 140 3.34 -45.99 3.84
C PRO A 140 3.69 -45.74 5.31
N GLY A 141 3.39 -44.53 5.81
CA GLY A 141 3.56 -44.14 7.20
C GLY A 141 4.44 -42.91 7.47
N MET A 142 5.02 -42.28 6.43
CA MET A 142 5.82 -41.05 6.55
C MET A 142 5.14 -39.83 5.88
N ASP A 143 3.81 -39.74 5.97
CA ASP A 143 3.04 -38.60 5.45
C ASP A 143 3.22 -37.36 6.32
N LEU A 144 4.28 -36.58 6.07
CA LEU A 144 4.41 -35.24 6.65
C LEU A 144 3.43 -34.29 5.94
N LYS A 145 2.26 -34.07 6.55
CA LYS A 145 1.41 -32.91 6.22
C LYS A 145 2.17 -31.63 6.51
N VAL A 146 2.90 -31.11 5.51
CA VAL A 146 3.53 -29.79 5.57
C VAL A 146 2.43 -28.72 5.62
N LYS A 147 2.07 -28.29 6.82
CA LYS A 147 1.39 -27.00 7.00
C LYS A 147 2.42 -25.92 6.67
N PRO A 148 2.10 -24.89 5.85
CA PRO A 148 3.00 -23.76 5.66
C PRO A 148 3.17 -23.03 7.00
N VAL A 149 4.35 -23.18 7.62
CA VAL A 149 4.72 -22.50 8.86
C VAL A 149 4.93 -21.03 8.57
N LYS A 150 3.98 -20.21 9.04
CA LYS A 150 4.23 -18.81 9.38
C LYS A 150 5.20 -18.77 10.55
N LYS A 151 6.41 -18.26 10.33
CA LYS A 151 7.38 -17.94 11.41
C LYS A 151 7.06 -16.58 12.09
N PRO A 152 7.55 -16.35 13.32
CA PRO A 152 6.76 -15.82 14.44
C PRO A 152 6.89 -14.31 14.69
N LYS A 153 6.02 -13.83 15.58
CA LYS A 153 6.00 -12.50 16.18
C LYS A 153 6.77 -12.54 17.52
N VAL A 154 7.83 -11.75 17.68
CA VAL A 154 8.39 -11.38 18.99
C VAL A 154 8.57 -9.87 19.03
N THR A 155 8.09 -9.26 20.12
CA THR A 155 8.12 -7.84 20.43
C THR A 155 9.22 -7.54 21.45
N LYS A 156 10.12 -6.58 21.18
CA LYS A 156 10.42 -5.42 22.04
C LYS A 156 11.61 -4.59 21.49
N GLU A 157 11.34 -3.29 21.42
CA GLU A 157 12.16 -2.10 21.75
C GLU A 157 13.60 -1.90 21.23
N GLU A 158 13.71 -0.76 20.54
CA GLU A 158 14.80 0.25 20.48
C GLU A 158 16.18 -0.04 19.88
N SER A 159 16.63 0.99 19.16
CA SER A 159 18.00 1.36 18.76
C SER A 159 18.51 0.97 17.35
N SER A 160 19.01 2.01 16.68
CA SER A 160 20.00 2.04 15.59
C SER A 160 19.58 1.63 14.15
N THR A 161 19.30 2.66 13.36
CA THR A 161 19.90 2.92 12.03
C THR A 161 20.29 1.71 11.17
N LYS A 162 19.39 1.34 10.24
CA LYS A 162 19.80 0.71 8.96
C LYS A 162 19.43 1.65 7.82
N PRO A 163 20.37 2.08 6.95
CA PRO A 163 20.04 2.89 5.79
C PRO A 163 19.25 2.03 4.80
N VAL A 164 18.09 2.55 4.40
CA VAL A 164 17.31 2.02 3.29
C VAL A 164 18.07 2.36 2.01
N THR A 165 18.99 1.49 1.60
CA THR A 165 19.51 1.52 0.24
C THR A 165 18.37 1.05 -0.67
N ASN A 166 17.84 1.99 -1.46
CA ASN A 166 16.81 1.69 -2.45
C ASN A 166 17.43 0.78 -3.54
N PRO A 167 16.79 -0.35 -3.92
CA PRO A 167 17.37 -1.32 -4.85
C PRO A 167 17.20 -0.90 -6.32
N LEU A 168 17.52 0.36 -6.64
CA LEU A 168 17.39 0.92 -7.99
C LEU A 168 18.33 2.13 -8.14
N VAL A 169 19.63 1.90 -7.95
CA VAL A 169 20.68 2.62 -8.69
C VAL A 169 21.14 1.71 -9.82
N GLY A 170 20.19 1.06 -10.51
CA GLY A 170 20.42 0.64 -11.88
C GLY A 170 20.46 1.91 -12.70
N LYS A 171 21.61 2.19 -13.32
CA LYS A 171 21.98 3.39 -14.09
C LYS A 171 20.98 3.69 -15.22
N LYS A 172 19.75 4.09 -14.91
CA LYS A 172 18.81 4.65 -15.90
C LYS A 172 19.06 6.14 -15.92
N GLU A 173 20.01 6.54 -16.75
CA GLU A 173 20.22 7.93 -17.12
C GLU A 173 18.93 8.48 -17.75
N PHE A 174 18.36 9.51 -17.14
CA PHE A 174 17.15 10.14 -17.65
C PHE A 174 17.53 11.16 -18.72
N LYS A 175 17.22 10.85 -19.98
CA LYS A 175 17.48 11.76 -21.11
C LYS A 175 16.71 13.07 -21.01
N THR A 176 15.55 13.06 -20.34
CA THR A 176 14.70 14.27 -20.17
C THR A 176 14.15 14.46 -18.76
N ALA A 177 14.01 15.73 -18.34
CA ALA A 177 13.37 16.10 -17.08
C ALA A 177 11.89 15.63 -16.97
N LYS A 178 11.22 15.44 -18.13
CA LYS A 178 9.85 14.92 -18.20
C LYS A 178 9.79 13.44 -17.81
N GLU A 179 10.76 12.64 -18.25
CA GLU A 179 10.85 11.22 -17.90
C GLU A 179 11.10 11.01 -16.42
N LEU A 180 12.03 11.77 -15.84
CA LEU A 180 12.29 11.74 -14.40
C LEU A 180 11.01 12.04 -13.60
N LYS A 181 10.27 13.10 -13.96
CA LYS A 181 8.97 13.43 -13.32
C LYS A 181 7.97 12.29 -13.46
N LYS A 182 7.90 11.64 -14.63
CA LYS A 182 7.02 10.47 -14.86
C LYS A 182 7.43 9.29 -13.96
N VAL A 183 8.73 9.02 -13.81
CA VAL A 183 9.23 7.92 -12.96
C VAL A 183 8.94 8.17 -11.48
N ILE A 184 9.22 9.37 -10.98
CA ILE A 184 8.89 9.76 -9.59
C ILE A 184 7.38 9.70 -9.35
N LYS A 185 6.55 10.11 -10.32
CA LYS A 185 5.09 9.97 -10.25
C LYS A 185 4.65 8.50 -10.24
N LYS A 186 5.26 7.65 -11.07
CA LYS A 186 4.99 6.20 -11.08
C LYS A 186 5.37 5.56 -9.74
N GLN A 187 6.56 5.83 -9.23
CA GLN A 187 7.04 5.32 -7.93
C GLN A 187 6.14 5.77 -6.77
N SER A 188 5.83 7.08 -6.68
CA SER A 188 4.93 7.59 -5.65
C SER A 188 3.53 6.98 -5.74
N SER A 189 2.96 6.81 -6.94
CA SER A 189 1.65 6.17 -7.11
C SER A 189 1.66 4.69 -6.72
N LYS A 190 2.76 3.95 -6.98
CA LYS A 190 2.96 2.58 -6.50
C LYS A 190 3.03 2.56 -4.97
N GLN A 191 3.76 3.50 -4.36
CA GLN A 191 3.86 3.61 -2.90
C GLN A 191 2.50 3.91 -2.25
N VAL A 192 1.70 4.81 -2.84
CA VAL A 192 0.33 5.08 -2.38
C VAL A 192 -0.52 3.81 -2.43
N LYS A 193 -0.51 3.09 -3.57
CA LYS A 193 -1.30 1.87 -3.77
C LYS A 193 -0.92 0.73 -2.80
N LYS A 194 0.38 0.63 -2.46
CA LYS A 194 0.90 -0.36 -1.50
C LYS A 194 0.59 -0.01 -0.04
N SER A 195 0.23 1.24 0.28
CA SER A 195 -0.06 1.63 1.66
C SER A 195 -1.27 0.89 2.24
N LYS A 196 -1.16 0.45 3.50
CA LYS A 196 -2.22 -0.28 4.21
C LYS A 196 -3.52 0.53 4.29
N VAL A 197 -3.40 1.84 4.51
CA VAL A 197 -4.54 2.77 4.61
C VAL A 197 -5.29 2.86 3.27
N TYR A 198 -4.57 2.96 2.15
CA TYR A 198 -5.18 2.95 0.82
C TYR A 198 -5.84 1.61 0.48
N GLN A 199 -5.20 0.49 0.82
CA GLN A 199 -5.78 -0.84 0.62
C GLN A 199 -7.06 -1.03 1.45
N MET A 200 -7.08 -0.57 2.70
CA MET A 200 -8.27 -0.58 3.56
C MET A 200 -9.41 0.24 2.94
N LYS A 201 -9.11 1.46 2.46
CA LYS A 201 -10.09 2.32 1.80
C LYS A 201 -10.64 1.70 0.51
N SER A 202 -9.77 1.16 -0.34
CA SER A 202 -10.15 0.47 -1.58
C SER A 202 -11.06 -0.73 -1.33
N LYS A 203 -10.77 -1.54 -0.30
CA LYS A 203 -11.63 -2.67 0.10
C LYS A 203 -13.03 -2.20 0.53
N LEU A 204 -13.10 -1.14 1.33
CA LEU A 204 -14.39 -0.56 1.76
C LEU A 204 -15.20 -0.06 0.56
N ASP A 205 -14.57 0.71 -0.32
CA ASP A 205 -15.20 1.26 -1.52
C ASP A 205 -15.67 0.15 -2.46
N ARG A 206 -14.88 -0.92 -2.65
CA ARG A 206 -15.29 -2.10 -3.43
C ARG A 206 -16.53 -2.78 -2.84
N SER A 207 -16.59 -2.91 -1.51
CA SER A 207 -17.76 -3.46 -0.84
C SER A 207 -19.00 -2.58 -1.03
N ASP A 208 -18.83 -1.27 -0.98
CA ASP A 208 -19.92 -0.31 -1.11
C ASP A 208 -20.42 -0.23 -2.56
N CYS A 209 -19.51 -0.25 -3.54
CA CYS A 209 -19.85 -0.36 -4.96
C CYS A 209 -20.59 -1.66 -5.27
N ARG A 210 -20.14 -2.80 -4.72
CA ARG A 210 -20.84 -4.09 -4.86
C ARG A 210 -22.25 -4.01 -4.28
N LYS A 211 -22.42 -3.45 -3.09
CA LYS A 211 -23.75 -3.26 -2.46
C LYS A 211 -24.66 -2.34 -3.27
N LYS A 212 -24.14 -1.23 -3.78
CA LYS A 212 -24.90 -0.28 -4.62
C LYS A 212 -25.33 -0.93 -5.93
N SER A 213 -24.44 -1.66 -6.59
CA SER A 213 -24.73 -2.42 -7.81
C SER A 213 -25.83 -3.47 -7.57
N MET A 214 -25.71 -4.27 -6.51
CA MET A 214 -26.75 -5.25 -6.14
C MET A 214 -28.11 -4.60 -5.90
N LYS A 215 -28.15 -3.45 -5.18
CA LYS A 215 -29.40 -2.71 -4.96
C LYS A 215 -29.99 -2.16 -6.26
N ALA A 216 -29.15 -1.67 -7.17
CA ALA A 216 -29.60 -1.18 -8.47
C ALA A 216 -30.17 -2.32 -9.33
N ASN A 217 -29.48 -3.46 -9.40
CA ASN A 217 -29.95 -4.65 -10.12
C ASN A 217 -31.28 -5.17 -9.54
N ASN A 218 -31.39 -5.24 -8.21
CA ASN A 218 -32.63 -5.66 -7.55
C ASN A 218 -33.79 -4.68 -7.77
N ARG A 219 -33.50 -3.38 -7.93
CA ARG A 219 -34.52 -2.38 -8.30
C ARG A 219 -34.97 -2.59 -9.75
N LEU A 220 -34.01 -2.79 -10.66
CA LEU A 220 -34.29 -3.03 -12.08
C LEU A 220 -35.08 -4.33 -12.29
N SER A 221 -34.76 -5.41 -11.57
CA SER A 221 -35.51 -6.66 -11.66
C SER A 221 -36.96 -6.49 -11.20
N LYS A 222 -37.19 -5.82 -10.06
CA LYS A 222 -38.55 -5.52 -9.58
C LYS A 222 -39.38 -4.72 -10.59
N ILE A 223 -38.78 -3.73 -11.26
CA ILE A 223 -39.46 -2.94 -12.30
C ILE A 223 -39.77 -3.80 -13.54
N LYS A 224 -38.85 -4.69 -13.94
CA LYS A 224 -39.08 -5.63 -15.05
C LYS A 224 -40.17 -6.66 -14.73
N GLU A 225 -40.24 -7.16 -13.50
CA GLU A 225 -41.27 -8.10 -13.06
C GLU A 225 -42.65 -7.45 -13.00
N SER A 226 -42.75 -6.24 -12.42
CA SER A 226 -44.02 -5.52 -12.33
C SER A 226 -44.57 -5.15 -13.71
N SER A 227 -43.72 -4.72 -14.64
CA SER A 227 -44.11 -4.43 -16.03
C SER A 227 -44.53 -5.68 -16.81
N LYS A 228 -43.87 -6.83 -16.62
CA LYS A 228 -44.31 -8.11 -17.20
C LYS A 228 -45.66 -8.58 -16.66
N LYS A 229 -45.90 -8.43 -15.35
CA LYS A 229 -47.19 -8.79 -14.71
C LYS A 229 -48.33 -7.92 -15.25
N GLY A 230 -48.10 -6.61 -15.46
CA GLY A 230 -49.05 -5.71 -16.09
C GLY A 230 -49.35 -6.04 -17.57
N LYS A 231 -48.36 -6.49 -18.35
CA LYS A 231 -48.58 -6.94 -19.73
C LYS A 231 -49.36 -8.26 -19.79
N ARG A 232 -49.07 -9.21 -18.89
CA ARG A 232 -49.81 -10.48 -18.80
C ARG A 232 -51.27 -10.28 -18.41
N SER A 233 -51.56 -9.38 -17.47
CA SER A 233 -52.94 -9.09 -17.05
C SER A 233 -53.74 -8.39 -18.16
N LYS A 234 -53.13 -7.46 -18.91
CA LYS A 234 -53.75 -6.86 -20.11
C LYS A 234 -54.08 -7.90 -21.17
N LYS A 235 -53.12 -8.77 -21.53
CA LYS A 235 -53.33 -9.83 -22.52
C LYS A 235 -54.42 -10.83 -22.11
N LEU A 236 -54.55 -11.11 -20.81
CA LEU A 236 -55.62 -11.97 -20.29
C LEU A 236 -57.00 -11.29 -20.35
N LYS A 237 -57.10 -10.00 -20.05
CA LYS A 237 -58.33 -9.22 -20.19
C LYS A 237 -58.79 -9.15 -21.65
N GLU A 238 -57.86 -8.96 -22.58
CA GLU A 238 -58.15 -8.91 -24.01
C GLU A 238 -58.63 -10.25 -24.55
N LYS A 239 -57.97 -11.36 -24.19
CA LYS A 239 -58.48 -12.72 -24.50
C LYS A 239 -59.89 -12.96 -23.96
N LYS A 240 -60.18 -12.54 -22.72
CA LYS A 240 -61.53 -12.66 -22.13
C LYS A 240 -62.57 -11.83 -22.90
N ARG A 241 -62.22 -10.62 -23.36
CA ARG A 241 -63.10 -9.78 -24.21
C ARG A 241 -63.39 -10.45 -25.55
N VAL A 242 -62.37 -10.99 -26.22
CA VAL A 242 -62.52 -11.70 -27.51
C VAL A 242 -63.41 -12.93 -27.36
N ILE A 243 -63.22 -13.73 -26.30
CA ILE A 243 -64.07 -14.90 -26.02
C ILE A 243 -65.51 -14.47 -25.76
N ALA A 244 -65.74 -13.45 -24.92
CA ALA A 244 -67.09 -12.96 -24.61
C ALA A 244 -67.82 -12.34 -25.81
N ALA A 245 -67.08 -11.75 -26.77
CA ALA A 245 -67.65 -11.24 -28.01
C ALA A 245 -68.06 -12.38 -28.96
N ARG A 246 -67.33 -13.50 -28.97
CA ARG A 246 -67.64 -14.68 -29.78
C ARG A 246 -68.85 -15.47 -29.28
N THR A 247 -69.12 -15.46 -27.98
CA THR A 247 -70.25 -16.20 -27.38
C THR A 247 -71.58 -15.44 -27.39
N LYS A 248 -71.62 -14.23 -27.97
CA LYS A 248 -72.81 -13.37 -28.04
C LYS A 248 -73.42 -13.27 -29.45
N ASN A 249 -72.84 -13.97 -30.42
CA ASN A 249 -73.37 -14.12 -31.78
C ASN A 249 -73.93 -15.53 -31.95
#